data_AF-A0ABD2MP90-F1
#
_entry.id   AF-A0ABD2MP90-F1
#
_cell.length_a   1.000
_cell.length_b   1.000
_cell.length_c   1.000
_cell.angle_alpha   90.00
_cell.angle_beta   90.00
_cell.angle_gamma   90.00
#
_symmetry.space_group_name_H-M   'P 1'
#
loop_
_entity.id
_entity.type
_entity.pdbx_description
1 polymer ?
#
loop_
_entity_poly.entity_id
_entity_poly.type
_entity_poly.pdbx_seq_one_letter_code
_entity_poly.pdbx_strand_id
1 'polypeptide(L)'
;MILCTSHKYGVIFRDPLVGMGKKTQNALIFTVLDSMDSPWDHSYASELVIKICSACPDLTKYVWNNLKEALELRYSEKWLKVVNFVKRLIAKLQPSCLEPYVKNLNINQISQLITILVAPLPILKIMIPENCTYELQIIRYNAITLILSFSKSIFSFIEACEKWLNKEQLDKLKIQLETYVERNFPRSETLLKNWNEQDKTEESTGFNPLQYLSSVCDILECYITLSPGLLESLKFSHSDLKILLETIDSISTDSNEETGHLKIKIVDLFLYVNPSVFALTSDSFIFFLSFLLKASHQDVQIHDFRSLTVLKKFLKNTGIFDYGFEKEVNIWINGIFSLKIFNENISSFFGETIRLTHSKIDDYLKILSSIQQEIKIKNESSKYNDNLPLSPMLLGILEYSGKIDIEKTFHLI
;
A
#
# COMPACT_ATOMS: atom_id res chain seq x y z
N MET A 1 -13.68 -31.85 -4.81
CA MET A 1 -13.50 -32.57 -6.10
C MET A 1 -12.30 -33.48 -5.94
N ILE A 2 -12.49 -34.78 -6.15
CA ILE A 2 -11.46 -35.80 -6.00
C ILE A 2 -10.57 -35.71 -7.26
N LEU A 3 -9.58 -34.81 -7.25
CA LEU A 3 -8.72 -34.51 -8.40
C LEU A 3 -7.90 -35.75 -8.78
N CYS A 4 -8.11 -36.27 -9.99
CA CYS A 4 -7.46 -37.50 -10.47
C CYS A 4 -7.66 -38.71 -9.51
N THR A 5 -8.84 -38.80 -8.88
CA THR A 5 -9.30 -39.88 -7.98
C THR A 5 -9.68 -41.24 -8.60
N SER A 6 -9.06 -42.36 -8.24
CA SER A 6 -9.74 -43.64 -7.99
C SER A 6 -9.71 -43.91 -6.48
N HIS A 7 -10.86 -44.20 -5.86
CA HIS A 7 -11.07 -44.39 -4.41
C HIS A 7 -10.15 -45.43 -3.74
N LYS A 8 -9.42 -46.25 -4.53
CA LYS A 8 -8.62 -47.38 -4.04
C LYS A 8 -7.11 -47.16 -4.07
N TYR A 9 -6.57 -46.25 -4.90
CA TYR A 9 -5.13 -46.18 -5.18
C TYR A 9 -4.47 -44.80 -5.11
N GLY A 10 -5.21 -43.71 -4.88
CA GLY A 10 -4.69 -42.36 -4.64
C GLY A 10 -3.63 -41.86 -5.63
N VAL A 11 -4.01 -41.07 -6.64
CA VAL A 11 -3.05 -40.59 -7.66
C VAL A 11 -2.21 -39.39 -7.16
N ILE A 12 -2.66 -38.70 -6.11
CA ILE A 12 -1.95 -37.58 -5.48
C ILE A 12 -1.39 -38.01 -4.14
N PHE A 13 -0.09 -37.82 -3.97
CA PHE A 13 0.67 -38.10 -2.76
C PHE A 13 1.16 -36.81 -2.12
N ARG A 14 1.03 -36.72 -0.79
CA ARG A 14 1.59 -35.59 -0.03
C ARG A 14 3.11 -35.74 0.00
N ASP A 15 3.83 -34.76 -0.52
CA ASP A 15 5.28 -34.64 -0.35
C ASP A 15 5.60 -33.77 0.87
N PRO A 16 6.12 -34.33 1.98
CA PRO A 16 6.47 -33.56 3.17
C PRO A 16 7.50 -32.45 2.93
N LEU A 17 8.29 -32.58 1.85
CA LEU A 17 9.33 -31.62 1.47
C LEU A 17 8.90 -30.71 0.32
N VAL A 18 7.67 -30.86 -0.20
CA VAL A 18 7.09 -30.00 -1.25
C VAL A 18 8.02 -29.82 -2.44
N GLY A 19 8.59 -30.93 -2.95
CA GLY A 19 9.48 -30.91 -4.11
C GLY A 19 10.94 -30.54 -3.81
N MET A 20 11.31 -30.29 -2.55
CA MET A 20 12.71 -30.09 -2.14
C MET A 20 13.49 -31.40 -1.94
N GLY A 21 12.79 -32.55 -1.97
CA GLY A 21 13.40 -33.87 -1.92
C GLY A 21 14.07 -34.29 -3.24
N LYS A 22 14.82 -35.40 -3.22
CA LYS A 22 15.50 -35.94 -4.41
C LYS A 22 14.56 -36.70 -5.37
N LYS A 23 13.36 -37.07 -4.93
CA LYS A 23 12.41 -37.90 -5.70
C LYS A 23 11.07 -37.18 -5.80
N THR A 24 10.47 -37.20 -6.99
CA THR A 24 9.11 -36.70 -7.20
C THR A 24 8.12 -37.71 -6.62
N GLN A 25 7.20 -37.26 -5.76
CA GLN A 25 6.17 -38.13 -5.19
C GLN A 25 4.95 -38.24 -6.09
N ASN A 26 4.75 -37.26 -6.98
CA ASN A 26 3.59 -37.12 -7.85
C ASN A 26 3.92 -37.40 -9.33
N ALA A 27 4.66 -38.47 -9.61
CA ALA A 27 5.15 -38.77 -10.97
C ALA A 27 4.03 -38.96 -12.02
N LEU A 28 2.91 -39.58 -11.65
CA LEU A 28 1.77 -39.75 -12.58
C LEU A 28 1.11 -38.42 -12.93
N ILE A 29 0.91 -37.55 -11.93
CA ILE A 29 0.35 -36.21 -12.15
C ILE A 29 1.32 -35.35 -12.95
N PHE A 30 2.62 -35.51 -12.70
CA PHE A 30 3.65 -34.89 -13.53
C PHE A 30 3.52 -35.28 -15.00
N THR A 31 3.36 -36.57 -15.32
CA THR A 31 3.12 -37.01 -16.71
C THR A 31 1.86 -36.41 -17.32
N VAL A 32 0.80 -36.23 -16.52
CA VAL A 32 -0.42 -35.54 -16.97
C VAL A 32 -0.11 -34.08 -17.33
N LEU A 33 0.62 -33.35 -16.48
CA LEU A 33 1.04 -31.97 -16.77
C LEU A 33 1.94 -31.89 -18.01
N ASP A 34 2.88 -32.83 -18.15
CA ASP A 34 3.86 -32.89 -19.25
C ASP A 34 3.20 -33.23 -20.60
N SER A 35 2.08 -33.96 -20.58
CA SER A 35 1.29 -34.26 -21.78
C SER A 35 0.45 -33.09 -22.30
N MET A 36 0.29 -32.01 -21.52
CA MET A 36 -0.52 -30.85 -21.92
C MET A 36 0.32 -29.83 -22.67
N ASP A 37 0.08 -29.71 -23.97
CA ASP A 37 0.61 -28.59 -24.75
C ASP A 37 -0.24 -27.33 -24.51
N SER A 38 0.41 -26.23 -24.14
CA SER A 38 -0.18 -24.89 -24.02
C SER A 38 -1.51 -24.85 -23.24
N PRO A 39 -1.59 -25.35 -21.99
CA PRO A 39 -2.85 -25.48 -21.23
C PRO A 39 -3.58 -24.15 -20.97
N TRP A 40 -2.90 -23.02 -21.10
CA TRP A 40 -3.48 -21.67 -21.00
C TRP A 40 -4.39 -21.30 -22.19
N ASP A 41 -4.33 -22.02 -23.32
CA ASP A 41 -5.18 -21.77 -24.48
C ASP A 41 -6.60 -22.38 -24.33
N HIS A 42 -6.79 -23.26 -23.34
CA HIS A 42 -8.06 -23.96 -23.10
C HIS A 42 -8.54 -23.78 -21.66
N SER A 43 -9.77 -23.29 -21.46
CA SER A 43 -10.31 -22.97 -20.12
C SER A 43 -10.28 -24.15 -19.15
N TYR A 44 -10.69 -25.34 -19.59
CA TYR A 44 -10.71 -26.55 -18.77
C TYR A 44 -9.30 -27.08 -18.44
N ALA A 45 -8.37 -27.05 -19.40
CA ALA A 45 -6.99 -27.48 -19.17
C ALA A 45 -6.29 -26.54 -18.19
N SER A 46 -6.46 -25.23 -18.39
CA SER A 46 -6.01 -24.18 -17.48
C SER A 46 -6.53 -24.38 -16.05
N GLU A 47 -7.83 -24.65 -15.89
CA GLU A 47 -8.42 -24.90 -14.57
C GLU A 47 -7.88 -26.19 -13.93
N LEU A 48 -7.67 -27.24 -14.72
CA LEU A 48 -7.10 -28.50 -14.25
C LEU A 48 -5.67 -28.31 -13.74
N VAL A 49 -4.80 -27.63 -14.50
CA VAL A 49 -3.42 -27.33 -14.06
C VAL A 49 -3.43 -26.53 -12.76
N ILE A 50 -4.29 -25.51 -12.65
CA ILE A 50 -4.41 -24.71 -11.42
C ILE A 50 -4.82 -25.59 -10.22
N LYS A 51 -5.83 -26.46 -10.39
CA LYS A 51 -6.25 -27.40 -9.34
C LYS A 51 -5.13 -28.37 -8.96
N ILE A 52 -4.35 -28.83 -9.94
CA ILE A 52 -3.20 -29.70 -9.71
C ILE A 52 -2.16 -28.98 -8.87
N CYS A 53 -1.72 -27.78 -9.25
CA CYS A 53 -0.70 -27.04 -8.49
C CYS A 53 -1.17 -26.67 -7.08
N SER A 54 -2.45 -26.32 -6.90
CA SER A 54 -3.01 -26.06 -5.56
C SER A 54 -3.02 -27.30 -4.67
N ALA A 55 -3.23 -28.49 -5.24
CA ALA A 55 -3.23 -29.76 -4.49
C ALA A 55 -1.82 -30.35 -4.32
N CYS A 56 -0.94 -30.14 -5.29
CA CYS A 56 0.42 -30.64 -5.42
C CYS A 56 1.40 -29.46 -5.63
N PRO A 57 1.66 -28.65 -4.58
CA PRO A 57 2.51 -27.47 -4.69
C PRO A 57 3.94 -27.78 -5.17
N ASP A 58 4.42 -29.01 -4.96
CA ASP A 58 5.70 -29.54 -5.45
C ASP A 58 5.85 -29.46 -6.98
N LEU A 59 4.74 -29.55 -7.72
CA LEU A 59 4.74 -29.53 -9.19
C LEU A 59 4.73 -28.12 -9.79
N THR A 60 4.49 -27.09 -8.98
CA THR A 60 4.34 -25.71 -9.46
C THR A 60 5.61 -25.21 -10.17
N LYS A 61 6.80 -25.59 -9.67
CA LYS A 61 8.08 -25.22 -10.28
C LYS A 61 8.19 -25.70 -11.73
N TYR A 62 7.67 -26.89 -12.03
CA TYR A 62 7.66 -27.42 -13.39
C TYR A 62 6.78 -26.55 -14.30
N VAL A 63 5.58 -26.19 -13.85
CA VAL A 63 4.67 -25.31 -14.60
C VAL A 63 5.31 -23.95 -14.87
N TRP A 64 6.02 -23.36 -13.90
CA TRP A 64 6.74 -22.09 -14.11
C TRP A 64 7.83 -22.19 -15.18
N ASN A 65 8.58 -23.29 -15.23
CA ASN A 65 9.62 -23.46 -16.23
C ASN A 65 9.03 -23.57 -17.64
N ASN A 66 7.89 -24.24 -17.80
CA ASN A 66 7.23 -24.40 -19.09
C ASN A 66 6.57 -23.11 -19.60
N LEU A 67 6.24 -22.17 -18.70
CA LEU A 67 5.65 -20.89 -19.06
C LEU A 67 6.67 -19.87 -19.60
N LYS A 68 7.97 -20.14 -19.45
CA LYS A 68 9.05 -19.17 -19.70
C LYS A 68 8.99 -18.58 -21.13
N GLU A 69 8.90 -19.44 -22.13
CA GLU A 69 8.89 -19.02 -23.55
C GLU A 69 7.58 -18.31 -23.92
N ALA A 70 6.46 -18.78 -23.36
CA ALA A 70 5.14 -18.21 -23.63
C ALA A 70 4.93 -16.81 -22.99
N LEU A 71 5.81 -16.41 -22.06
CA LEU A 71 5.76 -15.14 -21.34
C LEU A 71 6.73 -14.08 -21.87
N GLU A 72 7.52 -14.38 -22.91
CA GLU A 72 8.34 -13.37 -23.60
C GLU A 72 7.51 -12.12 -23.89
N LEU A 73 8.07 -10.93 -23.63
CA LEU A 73 7.37 -9.64 -23.65
C LEU A 73 7.01 -9.19 -25.07
N ARG A 74 6.12 -9.93 -25.73
CA ARG A 74 5.61 -9.66 -27.07
C ARG A 74 4.10 -9.67 -27.03
N TYR A 75 3.50 -8.51 -27.28
CA TYR A 75 2.06 -8.37 -27.19
C TYR A 75 1.37 -9.27 -28.23
N SER A 76 0.51 -10.15 -27.74
CA SER A 76 -0.34 -11.03 -28.54
C SER A 76 -1.51 -11.52 -27.69
N GLU A 77 -2.58 -11.97 -28.32
CA GLU A 77 -3.70 -12.58 -27.59
C GLU A 77 -3.24 -13.81 -26.79
N LYS A 78 -2.32 -14.61 -27.36
CA LYS A 78 -1.72 -15.76 -26.67
C LYS A 78 -0.96 -15.31 -25.43
N TRP A 79 -0.13 -14.27 -25.53
CA TRP A 79 0.60 -13.73 -24.39
C TRP A 79 -0.35 -13.26 -23.26
N LEU A 80 -1.43 -12.55 -23.60
CA LEU A 80 -2.43 -12.13 -22.62
C LEU A 80 -3.11 -13.32 -21.92
N LYS A 81 -3.45 -14.40 -22.66
CA LYS A 81 -3.98 -15.63 -22.07
C LYS A 81 -3.01 -16.24 -21.06
N VAL A 82 -1.72 -16.26 -21.39
CA VAL A 82 -0.67 -16.77 -20.50
C VAL A 82 -0.52 -15.89 -19.26
N VAL A 83 -0.47 -14.57 -19.40
CA VAL A 83 -0.42 -13.64 -18.24
C VAL A 83 -1.64 -13.81 -17.32
N ASN A 84 -2.84 -13.92 -17.90
CA ASN A 84 -4.07 -14.15 -17.14
C ASN A 84 -4.08 -15.52 -16.45
N PHE A 85 -3.55 -16.55 -17.11
CA PHE A 85 -3.35 -17.86 -16.50
C PHE A 85 -2.43 -17.79 -15.27
N VAL A 86 -1.29 -17.11 -15.40
CA VAL A 86 -0.33 -16.93 -14.30
C VAL A 86 -0.99 -16.20 -13.12
N LYS A 87 -1.71 -15.10 -13.37
CA LYS A 87 -2.46 -14.38 -12.32
C LYS A 87 -3.45 -15.29 -11.59
N ARG A 88 -4.21 -16.10 -12.33
CA ARG A 88 -5.16 -17.07 -11.76
C ARG A 88 -4.46 -18.17 -10.96
N LEU A 89 -3.32 -18.66 -11.43
CA LEU A 89 -2.53 -19.67 -10.72
C LEU A 89 -2.00 -19.12 -9.40
N ILE A 90 -1.38 -17.95 -9.39
CA ILE A 90 -0.91 -17.27 -8.17
C ILE A 90 -2.07 -17.07 -7.19
N ALA A 91 -3.21 -16.56 -7.66
CA ALA A 91 -4.39 -16.35 -6.82
C ALA A 91 -4.95 -17.64 -6.20
N LYS A 92 -4.59 -18.83 -6.69
CA LYS A 92 -5.00 -20.13 -6.14
C LYS A 92 -3.92 -20.82 -5.32
N LEU A 93 -2.66 -20.38 -5.44
CA LEU A 93 -1.56 -20.80 -4.57
C LEU A 93 -1.61 -20.00 -3.27
N GLN A 94 -2.58 -20.31 -2.43
CA GLN A 94 -2.81 -19.64 -1.15
C GLN A 94 -1.95 -20.26 -0.03
N PRO A 95 -1.76 -19.59 1.12
CA PRO A 95 -0.95 -20.11 2.21
C PRO A 95 -1.38 -21.49 2.71
N SER A 96 -2.67 -21.82 2.63
CA SER A 96 -3.22 -23.14 2.97
C SER A 96 -2.59 -24.31 2.20
N CYS A 97 -1.97 -24.07 1.04
CA CYS A 97 -1.20 -25.08 0.31
C CYS A 97 0.06 -25.52 1.06
N LEU A 98 0.66 -24.65 1.88
CA LEU A 98 1.90 -24.93 2.62
C LEU A 98 1.64 -25.34 4.07
N GLU A 99 0.54 -24.87 4.68
CA GLU A 99 0.18 -25.08 6.09
C GLU A 99 0.40 -26.53 6.61
N PRO A 100 0.00 -27.60 5.89
CA PRO A 100 0.16 -28.97 6.38
C PRO A 100 1.63 -29.41 6.50
N TYR A 101 2.54 -28.72 5.82
CA TYR A 101 3.95 -29.10 5.67
C TYR A 101 4.88 -28.29 6.56
N VAL A 102 4.44 -27.12 7.07
CA VAL A 102 5.28 -26.16 7.83
C VAL A 102 6.06 -26.83 8.96
N LYS A 103 5.45 -27.78 9.68
CA LYS A 103 6.09 -28.49 10.81
C LYS A 103 7.31 -29.33 10.41
N ASN A 104 7.40 -29.75 9.14
CA ASN A 104 8.48 -30.60 8.62
C ASN A 104 9.58 -29.78 7.92
N LEU A 105 9.43 -28.46 7.86
CA LEU A 105 10.29 -27.57 7.09
C LEU A 105 11.05 -26.62 8.02
N ASN A 106 12.30 -26.34 7.68
CA ASN A 106 13.03 -25.26 8.32
C ASN A 106 12.71 -23.91 7.64
N ILE A 107 13.10 -22.79 8.27
CA ILE A 107 12.78 -21.45 7.79
C ILE A 107 13.33 -21.17 6.39
N ASN A 108 14.54 -21.65 6.08
CA ASN A 108 15.13 -21.49 4.75
C ASN A 108 14.33 -22.23 3.68
N GLN A 109 13.79 -23.40 4.01
CA GLN A 109 12.92 -24.14 3.10
C GLN A 109 11.58 -23.44 2.90
N ILE A 110 10.99 -22.90 3.98
CA ILE A 110 9.74 -22.14 3.90
C ILE A 110 9.91 -20.90 3.01
N SER A 111 10.96 -20.11 3.22
CA SER A 111 11.24 -18.92 2.41
C SER A 111 11.46 -19.26 0.93
N GLN A 112 12.23 -20.32 0.65
CA GLN A 112 12.44 -20.81 -0.72
C GLN A 112 11.14 -21.32 -1.36
N LEU A 113 10.30 -22.03 -0.61
CA LEU A 113 9.01 -22.51 -1.13
C LEU A 113 8.07 -21.35 -1.45
N ILE A 114 7.98 -20.34 -0.58
CA ILE A 114 7.18 -19.13 -0.86
C ILE A 114 7.63 -18.50 -2.18
N THR A 115 8.94 -18.28 -2.37
CA THR A 115 9.45 -17.66 -3.60
C THR A 115 9.23 -18.54 -4.83
N ILE A 116 9.37 -19.86 -4.73
CA ILE A 116 9.08 -20.79 -5.84
C ILE A 116 7.59 -20.80 -6.18
N LEU A 117 6.71 -20.77 -5.19
CA LEU A 117 5.27 -20.88 -5.40
C LEU A 117 4.69 -19.60 -5.99
N VAL A 118 4.99 -18.44 -5.40
CA VAL A 118 4.24 -17.20 -5.70
C VAL A 118 5.10 -16.06 -6.21
N ALA A 119 6.41 -16.23 -6.38
CA ALA A 119 7.26 -15.21 -6.97
C ALA A 119 8.46 -15.82 -7.72
N PRO A 120 8.23 -16.75 -8.68
CA PRO A 120 9.29 -17.55 -9.29
C PRO A 120 10.28 -16.69 -10.09
N LEU A 121 11.56 -16.77 -9.72
CA LEU A 121 12.64 -15.98 -10.33
C LEU A 121 12.70 -16.04 -11.87
N PRO A 122 12.51 -17.20 -12.54
CA PRO A 122 12.52 -17.26 -14.00
C PRO A 122 11.45 -16.38 -14.65
N ILE A 123 10.27 -16.25 -14.02
CA ILE A 123 9.17 -15.43 -14.52
C ILE A 123 9.40 -13.96 -14.18
N LEU A 124 9.86 -13.67 -12.95
CA LEU A 124 10.20 -12.31 -12.54
C LEU A 124 11.21 -11.66 -13.48
N LYS A 125 12.27 -12.39 -13.88
CA LYS A 125 13.29 -11.88 -14.82
C LYS A 125 12.77 -11.56 -16.21
N ILE A 126 11.68 -12.19 -16.64
CA ILE A 126 11.03 -11.86 -17.91
C ILE A 126 10.14 -10.63 -17.73
N MET A 127 9.37 -10.60 -16.64
CA MET A 127 8.41 -9.54 -16.36
C MET A 127 9.06 -8.23 -15.94
N ILE A 128 10.29 -8.29 -15.43
CA ILE A 128 11.07 -7.14 -14.99
C ILE A 128 12.34 -7.11 -15.85
N PRO A 129 12.24 -6.60 -17.09
CA PRO A 129 13.40 -6.44 -17.96
C PRO A 129 14.38 -5.45 -17.32
N GLU A 130 15.63 -5.46 -17.80
CA GLU A 130 16.64 -4.48 -17.36
C GLU A 130 16.10 -3.05 -17.52
N ASN A 131 16.27 -2.22 -16.49
CA ASN A 131 15.72 -0.85 -16.41
C ASN A 131 14.19 -0.73 -16.54
N CYS A 132 13.44 -1.84 -16.48
CA CYS A 132 11.99 -1.89 -16.70
C CYS A 132 11.56 -1.17 -18.00
N THR A 133 12.33 -1.34 -19.06
CA THR A 133 11.97 -0.82 -20.39
C THR A 133 11.07 -1.82 -21.08
N TYR A 134 9.87 -1.38 -21.46
CA TYR A 134 8.90 -2.18 -22.19
C TYR A 134 8.65 -1.54 -23.55
N GLU A 135 8.44 -2.37 -24.58
CA GLU A 135 8.17 -1.89 -25.94
C GLU A 135 6.81 -1.19 -26.04
N LEU A 136 5.82 -1.66 -25.27
CA LEU A 136 4.45 -1.15 -25.27
C LEU A 136 3.93 -0.94 -23.83
N GLN A 137 3.15 0.11 -23.60
CA GLN A 137 2.55 0.42 -22.29
C GLN A 137 1.56 -0.65 -21.83
N ILE A 138 0.85 -1.30 -22.76
CA ILE A 138 -0.07 -2.39 -22.40
C ILE A 138 0.69 -3.62 -21.85
N ILE A 139 1.89 -3.91 -22.39
CA ILE A 139 2.77 -4.96 -21.86
C ILE A 139 3.23 -4.55 -20.47
N ARG A 140 3.70 -3.31 -20.31
CA ARG A 140 4.12 -2.75 -19.03
C ARG A 140 3.03 -2.86 -17.98
N TYR A 141 1.81 -2.44 -18.29
CA TYR A 141 0.67 -2.53 -17.37
C TYR A 141 0.38 -3.98 -16.94
N ASN A 142 0.41 -4.92 -17.88
CA ASN A 142 0.19 -6.33 -17.58
C ASN A 142 1.32 -6.94 -16.75
N ALA A 143 2.57 -6.56 -17.00
CA ALA A 143 3.71 -6.95 -16.17
C ALA A 143 3.59 -6.39 -14.75
N ILE A 144 3.21 -5.12 -14.60
CA ILE A 144 3.08 -4.45 -13.31
C ILE A 144 1.93 -5.04 -12.47
N THR A 145 0.78 -5.30 -13.09
CA THR A 145 -0.33 -5.98 -12.39
C THR A 145 0.01 -7.43 -12.02
N LEU A 146 0.89 -8.10 -12.76
CA LEU A 146 1.42 -9.41 -12.39
C LEU A 146 2.43 -9.31 -11.23
N ILE A 147 3.35 -8.33 -11.24
CA ILE A 147 4.25 -8.02 -10.12
C ILE A 147 3.46 -7.73 -8.85
N LEU A 148 2.38 -6.96 -8.95
CA LEU A 148 1.47 -6.73 -7.85
C LEU A 148 0.86 -8.03 -7.29
N SER A 149 0.49 -8.96 -8.17
CA SER A 149 -0.05 -10.26 -7.76
C SER A 149 1.00 -11.09 -7.00
N PHE A 150 2.27 -11.03 -7.41
CA PHE A 150 3.38 -11.64 -6.67
C PHE A 150 3.56 -10.99 -5.30
N SER A 151 3.63 -9.66 -5.22
CA SER A 151 3.81 -8.92 -3.96
C SER A 151 2.69 -9.22 -2.96
N LYS A 152 1.42 -9.14 -3.38
CA LYS A 152 0.24 -9.45 -2.54
C LYS A 152 0.28 -10.89 -2.03
N SER A 153 0.76 -11.83 -2.85
CA SER A 153 0.86 -13.23 -2.46
C SER A 153 2.00 -13.48 -1.48
N ILE A 154 3.18 -12.87 -1.66
CA ILE A 154 4.25 -12.95 -0.65
C ILE A 154 3.73 -12.42 0.69
N PHE A 155 3.04 -11.27 0.67
CA PHE A 155 2.46 -10.66 1.86
C PHE A 155 1.46 -11.60 2.56
N SER A 156 0.54 -12.22 1.83
CA SER A 156 -0.44 -13.15 2.43
C SER A 156 0.22 -14.38 3.06
N PHE A 157 1.32 -14.88 2.48
CA PHE A 157 2.11 -15.96 3.09
C PHE A 157 2.81 -15.50 4.38
N ILE A 158 3.32 -14.27 4.44
CA ILE A 158 3.90 -13.71 5.67
C ILE A 158 2.84 -13.63 6.76
N GLU A 159 1.66 -13.07 6.47
CA GLU A 159 0.54 -12.97 7.43
C GLU A 159 0.11 -14.34 7.96
N ALA A 160 0.06 -15.35 7.09
CA ALA A 160 -0.26 -16.71 7.50
C ALA A 160 0.84 -17.32 8.37
N CYS A 161 2.12 -17.07 8.04
CA CYS A 161 3.26 -17.55 8.82
C CYS A 161 3.30 -16.95 10.23
N GLU A 162 2.72 -15.77 10.48
CA GLU A 162 2.62 -15.20 11.84
C GLU A 162 1.83 -16.11 12.79
N LYS A 163 0.93 -16.94 12.27
CA LYS A 163 0.15 -17.92 13.03
C LYS A 163 0.88 -19.25 13.22
N TRP A 164 1.82 -19.57 12.33
CA TRP A 164 2.47 -20.88 12.30
C TRP A 164 3.85 -20.90 12.96
N LEU A 165 4.53 -19.76 12.98
CA LEU A 165 5.91 -19.62 13.42
C LEU A 165 6.00 -18.81 14.71
N ASN A 166 7.06 -19.03 15.48
CA ASN A 166 7.39 -18.14 16.59
C ASN A 166 8.04 -16.84 16.07
N LYS A 167 8.17 -15.85 16.96
CA LYS A 167 8.68 -14.51 16.60
C LYS A 167 10.08 -14.55 15.96
N GLU A 168 11.03 -15.30 16.54
CA GLU A 168 12.40 -15.37 16.01
C GLU A 168 12.45 -15.99 14.60
N GLN A 169 11.65 -17.04 14.38
CA GLN A 169 11.51 -17.69 13.09
C GLN A 169 10.86 -16.77 12.05
N LEU A 170 9.82 -16.04 12.45
CA LEU A 170 9.13 -15.08 11.60
C LEU A 170 10.06 -13.92 11.20
N ASP A 171 10.85 -13.40 12.13
CA ASP A 171 11.80 -12.32 11.85
C ASP A 171 12.86 -12.78 10.83
N LYS A 172 13.40 -13.99 11.00
CA LYS A 172 14.33 -14.60 10.02
C LYS A 172 13.67 -14.79 8.65
N LEU A 173 12.42 -15.24 8.61
CA LEU A 173 11.65 -15.40 7.37
C LEU A 173 11.48 -14.04 6.66
N LYS A 174 11.07 -13.00 7.40
CA LYS A 174 10.88 -11.64 6.88
C LYS A 174 12.17 -11.10 6.27
N ILE A 175 13.30 -11.22 6.95
CA ILE A 175 14.62 -10.79 6.42
C ILE A 175 14.99 -11.51 5.11
N GLN A 176 14.73 -12.82 5.02
CA GLN A 176 15.03 -13.60 3.81
C GLN A 176 14.15 -13.20 2.62
N LEU A 177 12.85 -13.00 2.88
CA LEU A 177 11.90 -12.56 1.85
C LEU A 177 12.17 -11.10 1.45
N GLU A 178 12.51 -10.23 2.39
CA GLU A 178 12.95 -8.86 2.13
C GLU A 178 14.16 -8.84 1.21
N THR A 179 15.21 -9.60 1.55
CA THR A 179 16.42 -9.71 0.70
C THR A 179 16.09 -10.23 -0.70
N TYR A 180 15.13 -11.16 -0.81
CA TYR A 180 14.69 -11.66 -2.11
C TYR A 180 13.93 -10.59 -2.90
N VAL A 181 13.01 -9.87 -2.26
CA VAL A 181 12.21 -8.82 -2.90
C VAL A 181 13.14 -7.69 -3.35
N GLU A 182 14.02 -7.19 -2.47
CA GLU A 182 14.95 -6.10 -2.76
C GLU A 182 15.84 -6.38 -3.99
N ARG A 183 16.25 -7.64 -4.17
CA ARG A 183 17.14 -8.04 -5.29
C ARG A 183 16.43 -8.27 -6.61
N ASN A 184 15.14 -8.62 -6.58
CA ASN A 184 14.44 -9.15 -7.77
C ASN A 184 13.23 -8.33 -8.19
N PHE A 185 12.78 -7.37 -7.38
CA PHE A 185 11.62 -6.53 -7.68
C PHE A 185 12.05 -5.12 -8.11
N PRO A 186 11.22 -4.41 -8.91
CA PRO A 186 11.55 -3.07 -9.39
C PRO A 186 11.54 -2.05 -8.25
N ARG A 187 12.48 -1.10 -8.30
CA ARG A 187 12.52 0.04 -7.40
C ARG A 187 11.37 1.01 -7.67
N SER A 188 10.99 1.74 -6.64
CA SER A 188 9.87 2.68 -6.69
C SER A 188 9.99 3.78 -7.77
N GLU A 189 11.19 4.34 -7.98
CA GLU A 189 11.44 5.32 -9.04
C GLU A 189 11.13 4.74 -10.43
N THR A 190 11.57 3.51 -10.66
CA THR A 190 11.38 2.82 -11.93
C THR A 190 9.90 2.52 -12.21
N LEU A 191 9.13 2.22 -11.17
CA LEU A 191 7.69 1.99 -11.27
C LEU A 191 6.93 3.26 -11.68
N LEU A 192 7.33 4.42 -11.15
CA LEU A 192 6.68 5.71 -11.40
C LEU A 192 7.18 6.42 -12.67
N LYS A 193 8.36 6.06 -13.18
CA LYS A 193 8.91 6.67 -14.39
C LYS A 193 7.95 6.55 -15.57
N ASN A 194 7.67 7.63 -16.30
CA ASN A 194 6.88 7.60 -17.54
C ASN A 194 5.50 6.94 -17.38
N TRP A 195 4.85 7.08 -16.21
CA TRP A 195 3.58 6.42 -15.92
C TRP A 195 2.40 6.95 -16.76
N ASN A 196 2.53 8.17 -17.29
CA ASN A 196 1.52 8.90 -18.06
C ASN A 196 1.86 9.03 -19.55
N GLU A 197 2.98 8.45 -20.02
CA GLU A 197 3.32 8.49 -21.44
C GLU A 197 2.37 7.60 -22.25
N GLN A 198 1.88 8.10 -23.37
CA GLN A 198 1.07 7.34 -24.31
C GLN A 198 1.93 6.85 -25.48
N ASP A 199 1.73 5.60 -25.87
CA ASP A 199 2.33 5.07 -27.09
C ASP A 199 1.69 5.75 -28.31
N LYS A 200 2.49 6.01 -29.34
CA LYS A 200 2.02 6.60 -30.60
C LYS A 200 1.30 5.59 -31.51
N THR A 201 1.19 4.34 -31.08
CA THR A 201 0.71 3.22 -31.89
C THR A 201 -0.74 2.88 -31.59
N GLU A 202 -1.51 2.51 -32.62
CA GLU A 202 -2.93 2.13 -32.53
C GLU A 202 -3.18 0.85 -31.70
N GLU A 203 -2.15 0.02 -31.47
CA GLU A 203 -2.19 -1.19 -30.64
C GLU A 203 -2.32 -0.91 -29.12
N SER A 204 -2.30 0.36 -28.71
CA SER A 204 -2.41 0.81 -27.31
C SER A 204 -3.84 0.83 -26.74
N THR A 205 -4.83 0.39 -27.52
CA THR A 205 -6.24 0.32 -27.09
C THR A 205 -6.37 -0.55 -25.83
N GLY A 206 -6.60 0.10 -24.68
CA GLY A 206 -6.79 -0.58 -23.39
C GLY A 206 -5.80 -0.20 -22.28
N PHE A 207 -4.75 0.59 -22.56
CA PHE A 207 -3.93 1.14 -21.49
C PHE A 207 -4.64 2.32 -20.81
N ASN A 208 -4.78 2.25 -19.48
CA ASN A 208 -5.28 3.35 -18.66
C ASN A 208 -4.19 3.78 -17.65
N PRO A 209 -3.60 4.99 -17.81
CA PRO A 209 -2.57 5.51 -16.91
C PRO A 209 -2.98 5.55 -15.43
N LEU A 210 -4.27 5.79 -15.15
CA LEU A 210 -4.78 5.87 -13.78
C LEU A 210 -4.87 4.48 -13.13
N GLN A 211 -5.28 3.46 -13.88
CA GLN A 211 -5.27 2.07 -13.40
C GLN A 211 -3.85 1.55 -13.20
N TYR A 212 -2.93 1.95 -14.10
CA TYR A 212 -1.51 1.70 -13.95
C TYR A 212 -0.98 2.31 -12.64
N LEU A 213 -1.19 3.60 -12.43
CA LEU A 213 -0.71 4.31 -11.24
C LEU A 213 -1.33 3.74 -9.95
N SER A 214 -2.61 3.36 -9.99
CA SER A 214 -3.27 2.67 -8.87
C SER A 214 -2.59 1.35 -8.50
N SER A 215 -2.22 0.57 -9.52
CA SER A 215 -1.49 -0.69 -9.36
C SER A 215 -0.07 -0.46 -8.82
N VAL A 216 0.61 0.59 -9.27
CA VAL A 216 1.91 1.00 -8.71
C VAL A 216 1.76 1.38 -7.24
N CYS A 217 0.75 2.17 -6.87
CA CYS A 217 0.52 2.52 -5.46
C CYS A 217 0.28 1.28 -4.60
N ASP A 218 -0.50 0.29 -5.08
CA ASP A 218 -0.67 -0.99 -4.37
C ASP A 218 0.66 -1.74 -4.17
N ILE A 219 1.57 -1.70 -5.15
CA ILE A 219 2.90 -2.32 -5.03
C ILE A 219 3.73 -1.59 -3.96
N LEU A 220 3.73 -0.26 -3.98
CA LEU A 220 4.47 0.55 -3.01
C LEU A 220 3.93 0.36 -1.58
N GLU A 221 2.61 0.22 -1.42
CA GLU A 221 1.99 -0.16 -0.14
C GLU A 221 2.48 -1.55 0.32
N CYS A 222 2.62 -2.53 -0.59
CA CYS A 222 3.20 -3.82 -0.24
C CYS A 222 4.66 -3.69 0.21
N TYR A 223 5.46 -2.83 -0.45
CA TYR A 223 6.87 -2.63 -0.10
C TYR A 223 7.08 -2.06 1.30
N ILE A 224 6.14 -1.28 1.83
CA ILE A 224 6.19 -0.79 3.22
C ILE A 224 6.43 -1.93 4.20
N THR A 225 5.84 -3.10 3.95
CA THR A 225 6.02 -4.28 4.82
C THR A 225 7.05 -5.26 4.27
N LEU A 226 7.10 -5.45 2.96
CA LEU A 226 7.94 -6.49 2.34
C LEU A 226 9.42 -6.09 2.24
N SER A 227 9.70 -4.85 1.87
CA SER A 227 11.06 -4.35 1.68
C SER A 227 11.06 -2.82 1.61
N PRO A 228 11.13 -2.13 2.78
CA PRO A 228 11.15 -0.67 2.84
C PRO A 228 12.31 -0.05 2.04
N GLY A 229 13.44 -0.77 1.90
CA GLY A 229 14.60 -0.33 1.11
C GLY A 229 14.27 0.00 -0.35
N LEU A 230 13.26 -0.64 -0.96
CA LEU A 230 12.80 -0.33 -2.33
C LEU A 230 12.07 1.03 -2.43
N LEU A 231 11.69 1.61 -1.30
CA LEU A 231 11.03 2.92 -1.21
C LEU A 231 12.03 4.06 -1.01
N GLU A 232 13.28 3.80 -0.62
CA GLU A 232 14.28 4.85 -0.34
C GLU A 232 14.61 5.73 -1.56
N SER A 233 14.37 5.22 -2.78
CA SER A 233 14.50 6.00 -4.01
C SER A 233 13.38 7.02 -4.24
N LEU A 234 12.27 6.96 -3.50
CA LEU A 234 11.17 7.93 -3.58
C LEU A 234 11.54 9.26 -2.91
N LYS A 235 12.42 10.01 -3.55
CA LYS A 235 12.78 11.38 -3.14
C LYS A 235 11.95 12.42 -3.89
N PHE A 236 10.63 12.31 -3.80
CA PHE A 236 9.76 13.34 -4.36
C PHE A 236 9.93 14.62 -3.56
N SER A 237 10.15 15.73 -4.27
CA SER A 237 9.94 17.06 -3.70
C SER A 237 8.44 17.34 -3.59
N HIS A 238 8.08 18.37 -2.83
CA HIS A 238 6.69 18.85 -2.76
C HIS A 238 6.17 19.28 -4.14
N SER A 239 7.02 19.84 -5.00
CA SER A 239 6.68 20.21 -6.37
C SER A 239 6.34 18.98 -7.22
N ASP A 240 7.13 17.91 -7.11
CA ASP A 240 6.90 16.67 -7.87
C ASP A 240 5.56 16.04 -7.51
N LEU A 241 5.24 15.98 -6.22
CA LEU A 241 3.96 15.43 -5.76
C LEU A 241 2.79 16.30 -6.21
N LYS A 242 2.92 17.62 -6.15
CA LYS A 242 1.89 18.53 -6.65
C LYS A 242 1.66 18.35 -8.16
N ILE A 243 2.73 18.30 -8.96
CA ILE A 243 2.67 18.05 -10.40
C ILE A 243 2.00 16.71 -10.69
N LEU A 244 2.31 15.66 -9.91
CA LEU A 244 1.67 14.35 -10.05
C LEU A 244 0.14 14.44 -9.86
N LEU A 245 -0.32 15.12 -8.81
CA LEU A 245 -1.75 15.29 -8.54
C LEU A 245 -2.46 16.12 -9.61
N GLU A 246 -1.84 17.20 -10.07
CA GLU A 246 -2.36 18.06 -11.16
C GLU A 246 -2.38 17.32 -12.51
N THR A 247 -1.39 16.44 -12.76
CA THR A 247 -1.37 15.59 -13.95
C THR A 247 -2.52 14.60 -13.94
N ILE A 248 -2.87 14.02 -12.78
CA ILE A 248 -4.05 13.16 -12.64
C ILE A 248 -5.32 13.93 -13.00
N ASP A 249 -5.46 15.18 -12.54
CA ASP A 249 -6.58 16.05 -12.92
C ASP A 249 -6.66 16.29 -14.43
N SER A 250 -5.52 16.50 -15.09
CA SER A 250 -5.48 16.75 -16.53
C SER A 250 -5.87 15.53 -17.38
N ILE A 251 -5.61 14.32 -16.89
CA ILE A 251 -5.92 13.06 -17.58
C ILE A 251 -7.39 12.68 -17.36
N SER A 252 -7.97 13.03 -16.21
CA SER A 252 -9.38 12.78 -15.93
C SER A 252 -10.26 13.81 -16.64
N THR A 253 -10.99 13.37 -17.67
CA THR A 253 -11.97 14.21 -18.38
C THR A 253 -13.23 14.49 -17.55
N ASP A 254 -13.48 13.68 -16.52
CA ASP A 254 -14.59 13.83 -15.58
C ASP A 254 -14.08 13.81 -14.14
N SER A 255 -14.74 14.58 -13.26
CA SER A 255 -14.54 14.56 -11.81
C SER A 255 -15.06 13.26 -11.20
N ASN A 256 -14.45 12.14 -11.58
CA ASN A 256 -14.84 10.81 -11.15
C ASN A 256 -14.31 10.53 -9.73
N GLU A 257 -15.13 9.91 -8.88
CA GLU A 257 -14.76 9.50 -7.52
C GLU A 257 -13.45 8.67 -7.50
N GLU A 258 -13.23 7.84 -8.52
CA GLU A 258 -12.02 7.04 -8.68
C GLU A 258 -10.72 7.86 -8.70
N THR A 259 -10.72 9.05 -9.32
CA THR A 259 -9.53 9.91 -9.38
C THR A 259 -9.27 10.54 -8.02
N GLY A 260 -10.34 10.92 -7.30
CA GLY A 260 -10.28 11.37 -5.91
C GLY A 260 -9.64 10.33 -5.00
N HIS A 261 -10.13 9.09 -5.04
CA HIS A 261 -9.58 7.98 -4.25
C HIS A 261 -8.11 7.71 -4.55
N LEU A 262 -7.71 7.75 -5.83
CA LEU A 262 -6.31 7.56 -6.22
C LEU A 262 -5.41 8.67 -5.64
N LYS A 263 -5.83 9.93 -5.73
CA LYS A 263 -5.07 11.05 -5.14
C LYS A 263 -4.94 10.93 -3.62
N ILE A 264 -6.03 10.59 -2.92
CA ILE A 264 -6.01 10.36 -1.47
C ILE A 264 -5.03 9.23 -1.12
N LYS A 265 -5.05 8.13 -1.89
CA LYS A 265 -4.15 7.00 -1.72
C LYS A 265 -2.68 7.39 -1.91
N ILE A 266 -2.39 8.18 -2.95
CA ILE A 266 -1.04 8.72 -3.19
C ILE A 266 -0.60 9.57 -1.99
N VAL A 267 -1.45 10.50 -1.51
CA VAL A 267 -1.11 11.34 -0.35
C VAL A 267 -0.86 10.50 0.90
N ASP A 268 -1.69 9.48 1.18
CA ASP A 268 -1.49 8.56 2.32
C ASP A 268 -0.15 7.81 2.23
N LEU A 269 0.17 7.31 1.04
CA LEU A 269 1.43 6.62 0.78
C LEU A 269 2.64 7.54 1.02
N PHE A 270 2.61 8.75 0.47
CA PHE A 270 3.71 9.70 0.65
C PHE A 270 3.81 10.24 2.07
N LEU A 271 2.69 10.35 2.81
CA LEU A 271 2.71 10.68 4.24
C LEU A 271 3.47 9.64 5.06
N TYR A 272 3.44 8.37 4.65
CA TYR A 272 4.21 7.31 5.28
C TYR A 272 5.67 7.33 4.83
N VAL A 273 5.93 7.38 3.51
CA VAL A 273 7.28 7.20 2.93
C VAL A 273 8.16 8.43 3.09
N ASN A 274 7.59 9.62 2.90
CA ASN A 274 8.33 10.88 3.00
C ASN A 274 7.47 11.98 3.67
N PRO A 275 7.29 11.91 5.01
CA PRO A 275 6.47 12.87 5.75
C PRO A 275 6.96 14.32 5.62
N SER A 276 8.25 14.53 5.30
CA SER A 276 8.86 15.86 5.18
C SER A 276 8.29 16.70 4.03
N VAL A 277 7.72 16.05 3.00
CA VAL A 277 7.02 16.73 1.89
C VAL A 277 5.84 17.56 2.39
N PHE A 278 5.24 17.12 3.50
CA PHE A 278 4.08 17.74 4.13
C PHE A 278 4.45 18.60 5.35
N ALA A 279 5.73 18.96 5.49
CA ALA A 279 6.18 19.84 6.57
C ALA A 279 5.46 21.21 6.51
N LEU A 280 5.21 21.78 7.69
CA LEU A 280 4.53 23.06 7.84
C LEU A 280 5.24 24.24 7.16
N THR A 281 6.55 24.15 7.05
CA THR A 281 7.43 25.12 6.39
C THR A 281 7.32 25.10 4.87
N SER A 282 6.70 24.07 4.30
CA SER A 282 6.48 23.94 2.86
C SER A 282 5.35 24.86 2.41
N ASP A 283 5.56 25.60 1.32
CA ASP A 283 4.52 26.41 0.68
C ASP A 283 3.31 25.57 0.23
N SER A 284 3.53 24.26 0.01
CA SER A 284 2.49 23.32 -0.41
C SER A 284 1.65 22.77 0.75
N PHE A 285 1.97 23.08 2.02
CA PHE A 285 1.21 22.59 3.17
C PHE A 285 -0.28 22.94 3.08
N ILE A 286 -0.58 24.21 2.81
CA ILE A 286 -1.97 24.71 2.69
C ILE A 286 -2.67 24.08 1.49
N PHE A 287 -1.95 23.82 0.40
CA PHE A 287 -2.50 23.13 -0.77
C PHE A 287 -2.98 21.71 -0.39
N PHE A 288 -2.13 20.91 0.27
CA PHE A 288 -2.50 19.56 0.69
C PHE A 288 -3.59 19.56 1.77
N LEU A 289 -3.54 20.50 2.72
CA LEU A 289 -4.58 20.67 3.73
C LEU A 289 -5.93 21.00 3.07
N SER A 290 -5.95 21.93 2.12
CA SER A 290 -7.16 22.30 1.39
C SER A 290 -7.72 21.14 0.58
N PHE A 291 -6.85 20.41 -0.11
CA PHE A 291 -7.20 19.20 -0.85
C PHE A 291 -7.84 18.14 0.06
N LEU A 292 -7.20 17.82 1.18
CA LEU A 292 -7.68 16.79 2.12
C LEU A 292 -8.96 17.19 2.84
N LEU A 293 -9.10 18.46 3.23
CA LEU A 293 -10.33 18.98 3.83
C LEU A 293 -11.51 18.92 2.85
N LYS A 294 -11.28 19.32 1.59
CA LYS A 294 -12.31 19.25 0.53
C LYS A 294 -12.75 17.82 0.29
N ALA A 295 -11.79 16.90 0.13
CA ALA A 295 -12.08 15.48 -0.05
C ALA A 295 -12.84 14.89 1.15
N SER A 296 -12.40 15.20 2.37
CA SER A 296 -13.04 14.73 3.60
C SER A 296 -14.45 15.25 3.80
N HIS A 297 -14.73 16.49 3.40
CA HIS A 297 -16.08 17.05 3.47
C HIS A 297 -17.04 16.35 2.49
N GLN A 298 -16.56 15.97 1.31
CA GLN A 298 -17.35 15.20 0.33
C GLN A 298 -17.60 13.76 0.83
N ASP A 299 -16.55 13.11 1.34
CA ASP A 299 -16.58 11.75 1.89
C ASP A 299 -17.58 11.59 3.05
N VAL A 300 -17.70 12.58 3.96
CA VAL A 300 -18.69 12.58 5.05
C VAL A 300 -20.13 12.53 4.51
N GLN A 301 -20.40 13.09 3.33
CA GLN A 301 -21.71 13.01 2.70
C GLN A 301 -21.99 11.62 2.10
N ILE A 302 -20.93 10.89 1.72
CA ILE A 302 -20.98 9.60 1.00
C ILE A 302 -20.72 8.42 1.96
N HIS A 303 -20.36 8.68 3.23
CA HIS A 303 -19.96 7.70 4.24
C HIS A 303 -18.68 6.90 3.91
N ASP A 304 -17.80 7.44 3.07
CA ASP A 304 -16.39 6.99 3.02
C ASP A 304 -15.60 7.76 4.09
N PHE A 305 -14.68 7.10 4.80
CA PHE A 305 -13.86 7.72 5.85
C PHE A 305 -12.37 7.68 5.51
N ARG A 306 -12.00 7.31 4.29
CA ARG A 306 -10.60 7.20 3.88
C ARG A 306 -9.90 8.56 3.90
N SER A 307 -10.43 9.57 3.21
CA SER A 307 -9.83 10.91 3.20
C SER A 307 -9.74 11.51 4.60
N LEU A 308 -10.77 11.30 5.44
CA LEU A 308 -10.79 11.74 6.83
C LEU A 308 -9.66 11.09 7.64
N THR A 309 -9.40 9.80 7.42
CA THR A 309 -8.29 9.08 8.06
C THR A 309 -6.94 9.67 7.64
N VAL A 310 -6.77 9.96 6.34
CA VAL A 310 -5.55 10.60 5.81
C VAL A 310 -5.39 12.02 6.35
N LEU A 311 -6.46 12.81 6.42
CA LEU A 311 -6.45 14.15 7.02
C LEU A 311 -6.02 14.11 8.48
N LYS A 312 -6.50 13.15 9.27
CA LYS A 312 -6.07 12.98 10.66
C LYS A 312 -4.60 12.64 10.75
N LYS A 313 -4.08 11.74 9.91
CA LYS A 313 -2.64 11.43 9.85
C LYS A 313 -1.83 12.67 9.45
N PHE A 314 -2.27 13.41 8.45
CA PHE A 314 -1.66 14.65 7.97
C PHE A 314 -1.57 15.70 9.09
N LEU A 315 -2.66 15.92 9.84
CA LEU A 315 -2.66 16.86 10.96
C LEU A 315 -1.78 16.37 12.12
N LYS A 316 -1.78 15.06 12.42
CA LYS A 316 -0.87 14.50 13.44
C LYS A 316 0.60 14.68 13.06
N ASN A 317 0.95 14.61 11.77
CA ASN A 317 2.31 14.83 11.28
C ASN A 317 2.83 16.27 11.54
N THR A 318 1.98 17.20 11.95
CA THR A 318 2.39 18.56 12.34
C THR A 318 3.07 18.64 13.72
N GLY A 319 2.89 17.61 14.56
CA GLY A 319 3.37 17.57 15.94
C GLY A 319 2.61 18.48 16.92
N ILE A 320 1.69 19.32 16.45
CA ILE A 320 0.91 20.25 17.30
C ILE A 320 -0.06 19.51 18.21
N PHE A 321 -0.59 18.39 17.73
CA PHE A 321 -1.59 17.57 18.43
C PHE A 321 -0.97 16.43 19.24
N ASP A 322 0.36 16.43 19.39
CA ASP A 322 1.06 15.47 20.25
C ASP A 322 0.82 15.82 21.74
N TYR A 323 1.50 15.15 22.66
CA TYR A 323 1.45 15.47 24.10
C TYR A 323 0.05 15.38 24.75
N GLY A 324 -0.80 14.47 24.26
CA GLY A 324 -2.12 14.20 24.83
C GLY A 324 -3.28 14.98 24.21
N PHE A 325 -3.01 15.82 23.20
CA PHE A 325 -4.03 16.57 22.46
C PHE A 325 -4.58 15.82 21.23
N GLU A 326 -4.30 14.52 21.09
CA GLU A 326 -4.67 13.74 19.90
C GLU A 326 -6.16 13.74 19.59
N LYS A 327 -7.01 13.81 20.63
CA LYS A 327 -8.47 13.82 20.50
C LYS A 327 -8.98 15.13 19.89
N GLU A 328 -8.21 16.20 20.01
CA GLU A 328 -8.56 17.54 19.55
C GLU A 328 -8.59 17.66 18.02
N VAL A 329 -7.81 16.83 17.31
CA VAL A 329 -7.86 16.74 15.85
C VAL A 329 -9.30 16.54 15.37
N ASN A 330 -10.07 15.67 16.05
CA ASN A 330 -11.47 15.45 15.70
C ASN A 330 -12.35 16.67 15.98
N ILE A 331 -12.06 17.42 17.06
CA ILE A 331 -12.82 18.62 17.42
C ILE A 331 -12.66 19.68 16.33
N TRP A 332 -11.42 19.93 15.89
CA TRP A 332 -11.14 20.90 14.82
C TRP A 332 -11.78 20.50 13.50
N ILE A 333 -11.61 19.25 13.10
CA ILE A 333 -12.21 18.74 11.86
C ILE A 333 -13.74 18.87 11.91
N ASN A 334 -14.38 18.43 13.01
CA ASN A 334 -15.83 18.53 13.17
C ASN A 334 -16.31 19.99 13.20
N GLY A 335 -15.54 20.89 13.80
CA GLY A 335 -15.82 22.33 13.79
C GLY A 335 -15.82 22.91 12.37
N ILE A 336 -14.83 22.54 11.56
CA ILE A 336 -14.74 22.94 10.15
C ILE A 336 -15.91 22.36 9.34
N PHE A 337 -16.26 21.09 9.52
CA PHE A 337 -17.36 20.44 8.77
C PHE A 337 -18.75 20.85 9.25
N SER A 338 -18.86 21.46 10.44
CA SER A 338 -20.11 22.06 10.91
C SER A 338 -20.43 23.38 10.19
N LEU A 339 -19.49 23.94 9.41
CA LEU A 339 -19.73 25.13 8.61
C LEU A 339 -20.60 24.79 7.41
N LYS A 340 -21.65 25.60 7.18
CA LYS A 340 -22.62 25.38 6.08
C LYS A 340 -21.99 25.43 4.68
N ILE A 341 -20.87 26.12 4.53
CA ILE A 341 -20.16 26.28 3.26
C ILE A 341 -18.67 26.08 3.54
N PHE A 342 -18.11 25.03 2.93
CA PHE A 342 -16.67 24.87 2.86
C PHE A 342 -16.11 25.73 1.72
N ASN A 343 -15.15 26.61 2.03
CA ASN A 343 -14.46 27.46 1.06
C ASN A 343 -12.94 27.40 1.28
N GLU A 344 -12.17 27.78 0.25
CA GLU A 344 -10.70 27.76 0.32
C GLU A 344 -10.13 28.71 1.38
N ASN A 345 -10.87 29.75 1.74
CA ASN A 345 -10.47 30.69 2.80
C ASN A 345 -10.41 29.99 4.18
N ILE A 346 -11.27 29.00 4.44
CA ILE A 346 -11.22 28.20 5.68
C ILE A 346 -9.93 27.38 5.72
N SER A 347 -9.55 26.74 4.60
CA SER A 347 -8.31 25.98 4.51
C SER A 347 -7.08 26.86 4.74
N SER A 348 -7.07 28.06 4.16
CA SER A 348 -5.99 29.03 4.33
C SER A 348 -5.91 29.53 5.77
N PHE A 349 -7.05 29.96 6.35
CA PHE A 349 -7.13 30.38 7.75
C PHE A 349 -6.62 29.28 8.71
N PHE A 350 -7.11 28.05 8.53
CA PHE A 350 -6.73 26.93 9.37
C PHE A 350 -5.26 26.58 9.20
N GLY A 351 -4.75 26.56 7.96
CA GLY A 351 -3.35 26.30 7.66
C GLY A 351 -2.40 27.33 8.26
N GLU A 352 -2.71 28.62 8.14
CA GLU A 352 -1.90 29.70 8.72
C GLU A 352 -1.94 29.70 10.25
N THR A 353 -3.09 29.36 10.83
CA THR A 353 -3.21 29.17 12.28
C THR A 353 -2.32 28.03 12.76
N ILE A 354 -2.31 26.90 12.07
CA ILE A 354 -1.44 25.76 12.40
C ILE A 354 0.04 26.18 12.31
N ARG A 355 0.44 26.92 11.28
CA ARG A 355 1.81 27.45 11.14
C ARG A 355 2.20 28.38 12.29
N LEU A 356 1.34 29.33 12.65
CA LEU A 356 1.56 30.23 13.78
C LEU A 356 1.67 29.45 15.09
N THR A 357 0.80 28.46 15.28
CA THR A 357 0.80 27.62 16.48
C THR A 357 2.09 26.84 16.62
N HIS A 358 2.57 26.26 15.52
CA HIS A 358 3.81 25.52 15.51
C HIS A 358 5.03 26.39 15.81
N SER A 359 5.09 27.61 15.28
CA SER A 359 6.23 28.51 15.53
C SER A 359 6.33 28.99 16.99
N LYS A 360 5.23 28.93 17.74
CA LYS A 360 5.14 29.34 19.15
C LYS A 360 4.84 28.20 20.12
N ILE A 361 4.98 26.95 19.68
CA ILE A 361 4.50 25.80 20.44
C ILE A 361 5.12 25.69 21.83
N ASP A 362 6.42 25.97 21.96
CA ASP A 362 7.11 25.91 23.26
C ASP A 362 6.60 26.98 24.24
N ASP A 363 6.30 28.17 23.73
CA ASP A 363 5.76 29.26 24.55
C ASP A 363 4.33 28.96 24.98
N TYR A 364 3.52 28.41 24.06
CA TYR A 364 2.17 27.96 24.38
C TYR A 364 2.18 26.82 25.40
N LEU A 365 3.10 25.85 25.30
CA LEU A 365 3.20 24.76 26.27
C LEU A 365 3.60 25.27 27.67
N LYS A 366 4.52 26.25 27.76
CA LYS A 366 4.86 26.90 29.04
C LYS A 366 3.64 27.59 29.65
N ILE A 367 2.91 28.35 28.84
CA ILE A 367 1.67 29.03 29.24
C ILE A 367 0.63 28.03 29.75
N LEU A 368 0.42 26.94 29.02
CA LEU A 368 -0.55 25.92 29.41
C LEU A 368 -0.13 25.23 30.72
N SER A 369 1.17 25.01 30.92
CA SER A 369 1.69 24.43 32.16
C SER A 369 1.49 25.34 33.37
N SER A 370 1.66 26.66 33.23
CA SER A 370 1.40 27.61 34.32
C SER A 370 -0.08 27.69 34.65
N ILE A 371 -0.94 27.76 33.63
CA ILE A 371 -2.40 27.76 33.80
C ILE A 371 -2.87 26.49 34.52
N GLN A 372 -2.35 25.31 34.13
CA GLN A 372 -2.70 24.06 34.79
C GLN A 372 -2.24 24.00 36.24
N GLN A 373 -1.10 24.61 36.58
CA GLN A 373 -0.64 24.72 37.98
C GLN A 373 -1.55 25.65 38.79
N GLU A 374 -1.90 26.82 38.26
CA GLU A 374 -2.81 27.75 38.94
C GLU A 374 -4.22 27.18 39.13
N ILE A 375 -4.75 26.49 38.12
CA ILE A 375 -6.05 25.82 38.21
C ILE A 375 -6.01 24.69 39.24
N LYS A 376 -4.92 23.92 39.34
CA LYS A 376 -4.77 22.90 40.40
C LYS A 376 -4.80 23.54 41.79
N ILE A 377 -4.08 24.66 41.98
CA ILE A 377 -4.07 25.40 43.25
C ILE A 377 -5.47 25.94 43.59
N LYS A 378 -6.23 26.44 42.60
CA LYS A 378 -7.61 26.92 42.81
C LYS A 378 -8.61 25.78 43.00
N ASN A 379 -8.49 24.66 42.30
CA ASN A 379 -9.44 23.55 42.36
C ASN A 379 -9.29 22.65 43.60
N GLU A 380 -8.20 22.73 44.37
CA GLU A 380 -8.18 22.18 45.74
C GLU A 380 -9.27 22.80 46.65
N SER A 381 -9.90 23.91 46.22
CA SER A 381 -11.03 24.54 46.90
C SER A 381 -12.42 24.28 46.28
N SER A 382 -12.56 23.56 45.15
CA SER A 382 -13.88 23.30 44.53
C SER A 382 -14.02 21.92 43.86
N LYS A 383 -15.21 21.31 44.01
CA LYS A 383 -15.52 19.89 43.70
C LYS A 383 -15.77 19.55 42.22
N TYR A 384 -15.46 20.43 41.26
CA TYR A 384 -15.75 20.20 39.85
C TYR A 384 -14.47 19.88 39.08
N ASN A 385 -14.42 18.68 38.50
CA ASN A 385 -13.22 18.08 37.93
C ASN A 385 -13.36 17.79 36.42
N ASP A 386 -14.07 18.66 35.70
CA ASP A 386 -14.22 18.60 34.25
C ASP A 386 -13.44 19.75 33.60
N ASN A 387 -12.11 19.72 33.71
CA ASN A 387 -11.26 20.65 32.99
C ASN A 387 -11.03 20.12 31.56
N LEU A 388 -11.65 20.78 30.57
CA LEU A 388 -11.25 20.62 29.18
C LEU A 388 -9.79 21.12 29.07
N PRO A 389 -8.83 20.28 28.63
CA PRO A 389 -7.44 20.72 28.56
C PRO A 389 -7.32 21.79 27.46
N LEU A 390 -6.97 23.02 27.88
CA LEU A 390 -6.55 24.07 26.97
C LEU A 390 -5.37 23.54 26.12
N SER A 391 -5.42 23.79 24.81
CA SER A 391 -4.45 23.27 23.86
C SER A 391 -3.62 24.38 23.20
N PRO A 392 -2.45 24.05 22.63
CA PRO A 392 -1.67 25.01 21.85
C PRO A 392 -2.47 25.57 20.67
N MET A 393 -3.30 24.74 20.02
CA MET A 393 -4.08 25.14 18.86
C MET A 393 -5.14 26.20 19.19
N LEU A 394 -5.78 26.10 20.37
CA LEU A 394 -6.73 27.11 20.82
C LEU A 394 -6.05 28.46 21.06
N LEU A 395 -4.86 28.48 21.69
CA LEU A 395 -4.07 29.69 21.87
C LEU A 395 -3.66 30.31 20.52
N GLY A 396 -3.25 29.47 19.57
CA GLY A 396 -2.91 29.90 18.22
C GLY A 396 -4.07 30.60 17.48
N ILE A 397 -5.30 30.08 17.58
CA ILE A 397 -6.48 30.72 16.98
C ILE A 397 -6.77 32.07 17.64
N LEU A 398 -6.68 32.11 18.96
CA LEU A 398 -6.98 33.32 19.71
C LEU A 398 -5.99 34.44 19.38
N GLU A 399 -4.72 34.09 19.23
CA GLU A 399 -3.69 35.03 18.76
C GLU A 399 -3.92 35.43 17.29
N TYR A 400 -4.12 34.46 16.39
CA TYR A 400 -4.32 34.72 14.95
C TYR A 400 -5.55 35.59 14.68
N SER A 401 -6.63 35.41 15.45
CA SER A 401 -7.85 36.22 15.34
C SER A 401 -7.73 37.63 15.92
N GLY A 402 -6.55 38.01 16.46
CA GLY A 402 -6.31 39.30 17.10
C GLY A 402 -7.11 39.50 18.39
N LYS A 403 -7.68 38.42 18.94
CA LYS A 403 -8.51 38.46 20.16
C LYS A 403 -7.69 38.33 21.44
N ILE A 404 -6.43 37.96 21.33
CA ILE A 404 -5.51 37.84 22.45
C ILE A 404 -4.22 38.59 22.17
N ASP A 405 -3.97 39.60 23.00
CA ASP A 405 -2.61 39.99 23.36
C ASP A 405 -2.23 39.04 24.51
N ILE A 406 -1.42 38.02 24.20
CA ILE A 406 -1.17 36.89 25.11
C ILE A 406 -0.69 37.40 26.47
N GLU A 407 0.10 38.49 26.49
CA GLU A 407 0.58 39.10 27.73
C GLU A 407 -0.53 39.80 28.56
N LYS A 408 -1.61 40.30 27.94
CA LYS A 408 -2.68 41.04 28.65
C LYS A 408 -3.86 40.17 29.08
N THR A 409 -4.08 39.04 28.41
CA THR A 409 -5.30 38.23 28.60
C THR A 409 -5.22 37.35 29.86
N PHE A 410 -4.02 37.17 30.44
CA PHE A 410 -3.78 36.41 31.69
C PHE A 410 -4.46 36.98 32.94
N HIS A 411 -4.92 38.24 32.93
CA HIS A 411 -5.61 38.81 34.08
C HIS A 411 -7.13 38.66 34.05
N LEU A 412 -7.71 38.07 33.00
CA LEU A 412 -9.16 38.01 32.77
C LEU A 412 -9.77 36.60 32.80
N ILE A 413 -8.95 35.54 32.80
CA ILE A 413 -9.37 34.13 32.99
C ILE A 413 -8.96 33.70 34.40
#